data_AF-A0A1Y4JTG2-F1
#
_entry.id   AF-A0A1Y4JTG2-F1
#
_cell.length_a   1.000
_cell.length_b   1.000
_cell.length_c   1.000
_cell.angle_alpha   90.00
_cell.angle_beta   90.00
_cell.angle_gamma   90.00
#
_symmetry.space_group_name_H-M   'P 1'
#
loop_
_entity.id
_entity.type
_entity.pdbx_description
1 polymer ?
#
loop_
_entity_poly.entity_id
_entity_poly.type
_entity_poly.pdbx_seq_one_letter_code
_entity_poly.pdbx_strand_id
1 'polypeptide(L)'
;MLYIYPETVESVRKFVNKKWPDKNKKVYCQENESAWHQNRYILITVSPRINFKAVHYEYINGYLELHLEDEYYGNTFNQRLYKYLRDNIDTESGDYLWHNWYGMRQGRLRYEYKIGDLLELADYLTKFISKIDPLIEDFLNTYYDGNNETQKNSCTVSSVDFNEIEDGTSVNINITEGTESKVVLQTMSLRDVLSLKLKIPDYQRIYCWPQKNVEQLLDDIFIQRGHKYHLGTLILQKKGDEYDIIDGQQRTVTLALILRAMDFDNIQLLKESFDSVEAQRYVGYNRYIIETYLNRRYPDSDERRNKVGNILDTISFDVLVLNDSSLELAYTFFSTQNARGKALTDYELLKSHHLRFIPESHEAQQRHLAKMWDKLLVKSERDNGDRSVSIILGIYLYCLRKWTRKQYWYINEPNRVKNEFEAAPTIPEIPPFGERFDFMDPIQGGAHFFSFVDTFIQHYNHFIETKQYQILWKTISCSGLLEMEIDSNNKKFSEGKRRTHWWYGDVIAAFLFAYYMKFGNQYLSEAMTCITRIVSQLRYEKSKANKQSIMDKAGEMEIIVMINQATSPTFFLANAWDIINRLPYFDKTLKGIRADYFSREMSLYEKNEKNYLIDRFKELHNK
;
A
#
# COMPACT_ATOMS: atom_id res chain seq x y z
N MET A 1 -17.10 13.81 -25.81
CA MET A 1 -15.94 13.13 -25.21
C MET A 1 -16.29 11.67 -25.17
N LEU A 2 -15.54 10.85 -25.88
CA LEU A 2 -15.75 9.41 -25.84
C LEU A 2 -15.44 8.92 -24.42
N TYR A 3 -16.43 8.27 -23.82
CA TYR A 3 -16.27 7.66 -22.51
C TYR A 3 -15.68 6.26 -22.67
N ILE A 4 -14.87 5.82 -21.71
CA ILE A 4 -14.21 4.51 -21.77
C ILE A 4 -15.13 3.47 -21.14
N TYR A 5 -15.97 2.88 -21.99
CA TYR A 5 -16.76 1.71 -21.66
C TYR A 5 -16.00 0.42 -22.01
N PRO A 6 -16.39 -0.74 -21.48
CA PRO A 6 -15.74 -2.02 -21.78
C PRO A 6 -15.69 -2.31 -23.28
N GLU A 7 -16.75 -1.97 -24.02
CA GLU A 7 -16.83 -2.10 -25.48
C GLU A 7 -15.84 -1.18 -26.20
N THR A 8 -15.59 0.01 -25.64
CA THR A 8 -14.57 0.95 -26.14
C THR A 8 -13.17 0.35 -25.98
N VAL A 9 -12.87 -0.23 -24.82
CA VAL A 9 -11.58 -0.88 -24.54
C VAL A 9 -11.36 -2.04 -25.50
N GLU A 10 -12.36 -2.92 -25.66
CA GLU A 10 -12.25 -4.07 -26.54
C GLU A 10 -12.14 -3.67 -28.02
N SER A 11 -12.84 -2.60 -28.43
CA SER A 11 -12.73 -2.05 -29.78
C SER A 11 -11.33 -1.50 -30.05
N VAL A 12 -10.75 -0.77 -29.09
CA VAL A 12 -9.37 -0.26 -29.19
C VAL A 12 -8.36 -1.41 -29.18
N ARG A 13 -8.55 -2.42 -28.34
CA ARG A 13 -7.71 -3.64 -28.29
C ARG A 13 -7.68 -4.35 -29.64
N LYS A 14 -8.86 -4.61 -30.22
CA LYS A 14 -8.99 -5.21 -31.56
C LYS A 14 -8.34 -4.35 -32.64
N PHE A 15 -8.56 -3.02 -32.60
CA PHE A 15 -8.00 -2.10 -33.58
C PHE A 15 -6.46 -2.06 -33.52
N VAL A 16 -5.87 -1.93 -32.32
CA VAL A 16 -4.41 -1.88 -32.13
C VAL A 16 -3.76 -3.19 -32.55
N ASN A 17 -4.31 -4.32 -32.11
CA ASN A 17 -3.79 -5.64 -32.47
C ASN A 17 -3.85 -5.90 -33.99
N LYS A 18 -4.90 -5.41 -34.66
CA LYS A 18 -5.04 -5.55 -36.12
C LYS A 18 -4.08 -4.64 -36.89
N LYS A 19 -3.85 -3.40 -36.42
CA LYS A 19 -3.09 -2.39 -37.17
C LYS A 19 -1.59 -2.44 -36.92
N TRP A 20 -1.15 -2.91 -35.75
CA TRP A 20 0.27 -3.05 -35.39
C TRP A 20 0.57 -4.42 -34.76
N PRO A 21 0.37 -5.53 -35.51
CA PRO A 21 0.56 -6.89 -34.99
C PRO A 21 2.00 -7.16 -34.53
N ASP A 22 2.98 -6.63 -35.24
CA ASP A 22 4.42 -6.91 -35.02
C ASP A 22 5.02 -6.14 -33.84
N LYS A 23 4.26 -5.21 -33.23
CA LYS A 23 4.75 -4.37 -32.14
C LYS A 23 4.46 -4.91 -30.74
N ASN A 24 3.87 -6.12 -30.64
CA ASN A 24 3.51 -6.78 -29.38
C ASN A 24 2.73 -5.85 -28.43
N LYS A 25 1.88 -4.97 -29.01
CA LYS A 25 1.32 -3.84 -28.27
C LYS A 25 0.24 -4.28 -27.29
N LYS A 26 0.57 -4.40 -26.01
CA LYS A 26 -0.43 -4.71 -24.98
C LYS A 26 -1.33 -3.49 -24.77
N VAL A 27 -2.64 -3.68 -24.92
CA VAL A 27 -3.64 -2.69 -24.54
C VAL A 27 -4.16 -3.05 -23.16
N TYR A 28 -3.85 -2.20 -22.17
CA TYR A 28 -4.26 -2.37 -20.78
C TYR A 28 -5.35 -1.35 -20.41
N CYS A 29 -6.36 -1.79 -19.67
CA CYS A 29 -7.35 -0.93 -19.03
C CYS A 29 -7.53 -1.40 -17.58
N GLN A 30 -7.85 -0.47 -16.68
CA GLN A 30 -8.03 -0.71 -15.24
C GLN A 30 -8.90 -1.95 -14.93
N GLU A 31 -8.57 -2.64 -13.82
CA GLU A 31 -8.96 -4.01 -13.43
C GLU A 31 -10.47 -4.34 -13.30
N ASN A 32 -11.38 -3.42 -13.61
CA ASN A 32 -12.83 -3.65 -13.55
C ASN A 32 -13.48 -3.18 -14.86
N GLU A 33 -13.43 -4.04 -15.87
CA GLU A 33 -14.07 -3.84 -17.19
C GLU A 33 -15.61 -4.03 -17.12
N SER A 34 -16.24 -3.99 -15.94
CA SER A 34 -17.66 -4.31 -15.74
C SER A 34 -18.56 -3.09 -15.46
N ALA A 35 -17.99 -1.92 -15.17
CA ALA A 35 -18.72 -0.68 -14.80
C ALA A 35 -18.03 0.56 -15.42
N TRP A 36 -18.57 1.78 -15.31
CA TRP A 36 -17.92 3.03 -15.78
C TRP A 36 -17.21 3.78 -14.63
N HIS A 37 -16.06 4.43 -14.89
CA HIS A 37 -15.35 5.29 -13.94
C HIS A 37 -14.85 6.59 -14.58
N GLN A 38 -14.87 7.69 -13.83
CA GLN A 38 -14.56 9.05 -14.31
C GLN A 38 -13.06 9.27 -14.65
N ASN A 39 -12.15 8.51 -14.04
CA ASN A 39 -10.69 8.60 -14.25
C ASN A 39 -10.13 7.39 -15.00
N ARG A 40 -10.96 6.69 -15.78
CA ARG A 40 -10.51 5.53 -16.54
C ARG A 40 -9.57 5.96 -17.66
N TYR A 41 -8.63 5.09 -18.01
CA TYR A 41 -7.72 5.27 -19.15
C TYR A 41 -7.49 3.96 -19.90
N ILE A 42 -7.07 4.07 -21.17
CA ILE A 42 -6.60 2.96 -22.00
C ILE A 42 -5.11 3.15 -22.24
N LEU A 43 -4.29 2.25 -21.74
CA LEU A 43 -2.84 2.26 -21.91
C LEU A 43 -2.45 1.38 -23.10
N ILE A 44 -1.56 1.88 -23.95
CA ILE A 44 -1.03 1.18 -25.12
C ILE A 44 0.50 1.24 -25.07
N THR A 45 1.17 0.10 -25.15
CA THR A 45 2.64 0.08 -25.11
C THR A 45 3.25 0.75 -26.34
N VAL A 46 4.36 1.47 -26.14
CA VAL A 46 5.03 2.24 -27.19
C VAL A 46 5.95 1.36 -28.06
N SER A 47 6.89 0.65 -27.44
CA SER A 47 7.83 -0.26 -28.11
C SER A 47 8.09 -1.49 -27.23
N PRO A 48 8.23 -2.70 -27.79
CA PRO A 48 8.59 -3.89 -27.02
C PRO A 48 10.01 -3.81 -26.42
N ARG A 49 10.84 -2.88 -26.90
CA ARG A 49 12.19 -2.60 -26.39
C ARG A 49 12.19 -1.72 -25.13
N ILE A 50 11.05 -1.16 -24.75
CA ILE A 50 10.90 -0.27 -23.59
C ILE A 50 9.91 -0.88 -22.60
N ASN A 51 10.22 -0.81 -21.30
CA ASN A 51 9.27 -1.20 -20.27
C ASN A 51 8.01 -0.34 -20.38
N PHE A 52 6.85 -0.97 -20.60
CA PHE A 52 5.59 -0.25 -20.78
C PHE A 52 5.14 0.53 -19.54
N LYS A 53 5.58 0.14 -18.34
CA LYS A 53 5.35 0.92 -17.12
C LYS A 53 6.15 2.23 -17.13
N ALA A 54 7.22 2.29 -17.93
CA ALA A 54 8.07 3.45 -18.02
C ALA A 54 7.67 4.40 -19.15
N VAL A 55 7.33 3.87 -20.32
CA VAL A 55 6.91 4.69 -21.47
C VAL A 55 5.71 4.06 -22.17
N HIS A 56 4.59 4.78 -22.21
CA HIS A 56 3.34 4.29 -22.80
C HIS A 56 2.47 5.41 -23.36
N TYR A 57 1.61 5.04 -24.31
CA TYR A 57 0.50 5.89 -24.76
C TYR A 57 -0.71 5.68 -23.85
N GLU A 58 -1.49 6.72 -23.63
CA GLU A 58 -2.68 6.69 -22.79
C GLU A 58 -3.83 7.47 -23.46
N TYR A 59 -5.01 6.86 -23.52
CA TYR A 59 -6.26 7.59 -23.77
C TYR A 59 -6.96 7.85 -22.44
N ILE A 60 -7.00 9.11 -22.00
CA ILE A 60 -7.56 9.53 -20.70
C ILE A 60 -8.29 10.87 -20.83
N ASN A 61 -9.44 11.01 -20.15
CA ASN A 61 -10.22 12.26 -20.10
C ASN A 61 -10.53 12.90 -21.47
N GLY A 62 -10.63 12.09 -22.53
CA GLY A 62 -10.90 12.57 -23.88
C GLY A 62 -9.68 12.87 -24.74
N TYR A 63 -8.46 12.71 -24.23
CA TYR A 63 -7.22 13.07 -24.91
C TYR A 63 -6.29 11.87 -25.08
N LEU A 64 -5.41 11.95 -26.08
CA LEU A 64 -4.28 11.02 -26.25
C LEU A 64 -3.02 11.64 -25.66
N GLU A 65 -2.33 10.87 -24.83
CA GLU A 65 -1.15 11.31 -24.10
C GLU A 65 -0.02 10.27 -24.26
N LEU A 66 1.24 10.73 -24.29
CA LEU A 66 2.44 9.91 -24.13
C LEU A 66 3.02 10.20 -22.74
N HIS A 67 3.15 9.15 -21.95
CA HIS A 67 3.62 9.19 -20.58
C HIS A 67 5.05 8.64 -20.49
N LEU A 68 5.87 9.32 -19.70
CA LEU A 68 7.26 8.97 -19.37
C LEU A 68 7.33 8.87 -17.83
N GLU A 69 6.98 7.72 -17.30
CA GLU A 69 6.84 7.44 -15.86
C GLU A 69 8.02 6.59 -15.37
N ASP A 70 8.48 6.75 -14.13
CA ASP A 70 9.34 5.76 -13.45
C ASP A 70 9.28 6.01 -11.93
N GLU A 71 9.52 4.97 -11.13
CA GLU A 71 9.47 5.01 -9.67
C GLU A 71 10.69 5.70 -9.01
N TYR A 72 11.70 6.12 -9.78
CA TYR A 72 12.88 6.81 -9.25
C TYR A 72 13.25 8.07 -10.03
N TYR A 73 13.37 9.19 -9.29
CA TYR A 73 14.05 10.40 -9.75
C TYR A 73 15.51 10.05 -10.08
N GLY A 74 15.85 9.90 -11.37
CA GLY A 74 17.22 9.60 -11.78
C GLY A 74 17.38 8.80 -13.07
N ASN A 75 16.30 8.29 -13.67
CA ASN A 75 16.42 7.51 -14.90
C ASN A 75 16.96 8.38 -16.08
N THR A 76 18.23 8.17 -16.43
CA THR A 76 18.96 8.86 -17.50
C THR A 76 18.34 8.61 -18.87
N PHE A 77 17.75 7.44 -19.11
CA PHE A 77 17.04 7.10 -20.33
C PHE A 77 15.81 8.00 -20.52
N ASN A 78 14.92 8.09 -19.53
CA ASN A 78 13.69 8.92 -19.63
C ASN A 78 14.01 10.41 -19.80
N GLN A 79 15.06 10.91 -19.13
CA GLN A 79 15.47 12.32 -19.27
C GLN A 79 16.01 12.62 -20.68
N ARG A 80 16.81 11.71 -21.24
CA ARG A 80 17.36 11.85 -22.60
C ARG A 80 16.27 11.69 -23.66
N LEU A 81 15.35 10.73 -23.49
CA LEU A 81 14.21 10.53 -24.38
C LEU A 81 13.28 11.74 -24.35
N TYR A 82 12.95 12.27 -23.17
CA TYR A 82 12.16 13.48 -23.02
C TYR A 82 12.78 14.67 -23.77
N LYS A 83 14.09 14.90 -23.58
CA LYS A 83 14.81 15.97 -24.26
C LYS A 83 14.78 15.78 -25.78
N TYR A 84 15.11 14.57 -26.26
CA TYR A 84 15.10 14.24 -27.68
C TYR A 84 13.71 14.46 -28.31
N LEU A 85 12.63 14.00 -27.68
CA LEU A 85 11.28 14.19 -28.19
C LEU A 85 10.86 15.66 -28.20
N ARG A 86 11.27 16.44 -27.18
CA ARG A 86 10.99 17.87 -27.12
C ARG A 86 11.69 18.65 -28.24
N ASP A 87 12.89 18.23 -28.62
CA ASP A 87 13.66 18.86 -29.69
C ASP A 87 13.13 18.48 -31.09
N ASN A 88 12.39 17.36 -31.22
CA ASN A 88 11.93 16.82 -32.50
C ASN A 88 10.40 16.89 -32.75
N ILE A 89 9.62 17.28 -31.74
CA ILE A 89 8.16 17.45 -31.86
C ILE A 89 7.84 18.94 -31.80
N ASP A 90 7.38 19.46 -32.93
CA ASP A 90 6.90 20.84 -33.03
C ASP A 90 5.65 21.06 -32.18
N THR A 91 5.68 22.13 -31.37
CA THR A 91 4.57 22.57 -30.53
C THR A 91 3.93 23.87 -31.02
N GLU A 92 4.50 24.53 -32.04
CA GLU A 92 4.03 25.80 -32.59
C GLU A 92 2.68 25.65 -33.31
N SER A 93 2.39 24.48 -33.90
CA SER A 93 1.09 24.19 -34.49
C SER A 93 -0.06 24.15 -33.46
N GLY A 94 0.26 23.99 -32.17
CA GLY A 94 -0.69 23.83 -31.09
C GLY A 94 -1.33 22.44 -30.98
N ASP A 95 -1.05 21.52 -31.91
CA ASP A 95 -1.62 20.17 -31.91
C ASP A 95 -1.03 19.26 -30.82
N TYR A 96 0.22 19.52 -30.43
CA TYR A 96 0.95 18.75 -29.42
C TYR A 96 1.48 19.68 -28.35
N LEU A 97 1.10 19.46 -27.09
CA LEU A 97 1.56 20.27 -25.96
C LEU A 97 2.15 19.40 -24.86
N TRP A 98 3.26 19.88 -24.30
CA TRP A 98 3.88 19.28 -23.12
C TRP A 98 3.21 19.78 -21.84
N HIS A 99 2.72 18.86 -21.02
CA HIS A 99 2.09 19.15 -19.73
C HIS A 99 2.98 18.68 -18.58
N ASN A 100 3.05 19.50 -17.53
CA ASN A 100 3.77 19.13 -16.31
C ASN A 100 2.86 18.39 -15.33
N TRP A 101 3.38 17.37 -14.69
CA TRP A 101 2.74 16.75 -13.52
C TRP A 101 3.06 17.60 -12.27
N TYR A 102 2.08 17.79 -11.37
CA TYR A 102 2.22 18.61 -10.15
C TYR A 102 3.48 18.25 -9.34
N GLY A 103 4.57 18.99 -9.52
CA GLY A 103 5.82 18.85 -8.76
C GLY A 103 6.87 17.89 -9.34
N MET A 104 6.66 17.29 -10.52
CA MET A 104 7.67 16.44 -11.18
C MET A 104 8.27 17.11 -12.42
N ARG A 105 9.58 16.91 -12.66
CA ARG A 105 10.31 17.44 -13.84
C ARG A 105 10.16 16.59 -15.11
N GLN A 106 9.34 15.53 -15.08
CA GLN A 106 9.01 14.71 -16.25
C GLN A 106 7.64 15.15 -16.79
N GLY A 107 7.59 15.48 -18.08
CA GLY A 107 6.40 15.95 -18.77
C GLY A 107 5.70 14.83 -19.53
N ARG A 108 4.39 14.97 -19.72
CA ARG A 108 3.61 14.14 -20.65
C ARG A 108 3.31 14.94 -21.91
N LEU A 109 3.36 14.30 -23.06
CA LEU A 109 2.99 14.94 -24.33
C LEU A 109 1.52 14.64 -24.61
N ARG A 110 0.68 15.67 -24.77
CA ARG A 110 -0.74 15.52 -25.11
C ARG A 110 -1.00 15.96 -26.53
N TYR A 111 -1.83 15.22 -27.26
CA TYR A 111 -2.48 15.71 -28.47
C TYR A 111 -3.69 16.58 -28.06
N GLU A 112 -3.69 17.87 -28.40
CA GLU A 112 -4.71 18.87 -28.03
C GLU A 112 -5.99 18.77 -28.87
N TYR A 113 -6.57 17.57 -28.95
CA TYR A 113 -7.85 17.32 -29.59
C TYR A 113 -8.69 16.41 -28.71
N LYS A 114 -9.91 16.86 -28.39
CA LYS A 114 -10.81 16.13 -27.52
C LYS A 114 -11.66 15.17 -28.33
N ILE A 115 -11.32 13.89 -28.24
CA ILE A 115 -11.93 12.81 -29.01
C ILE A 115 -13.39 12.61 -28.59
N GLY A 116 -14.28 12.68 -29.58
CA GLY A 116 -15.73 12.61 -29.44
C GLY A 116 -16.29 11.19 -29.56
N ASP A 117 -15.71 10.37 -30.44
CA ASP A 117 -16.18 9.01 -30.74
C ASP A 117 -15.04 8.01 -31.08
N LEU A 118 -15.43 6.76 -31.34
CA LEU A 118 -14.52 5.63 -31.60
C LEU A 118 -13.80 5.71 -32.96
N LEU A 119 -14.43 6.29 -33.99
CA LEU A 119 -13.78 6.49 -35.29
C LEU A 119 -12.69 7.56 -35.16
N GLU A 120 -13.03 8.68 -34.51
CA GLU A 120 -12.05 9.71 -34.20
C GLU A 120 -10.90 9.13 -33.35
N LEU A 121 -11.19 8.31 -32.33
CA LEU A 121 -10.15 7.68 -31.53
C LEU A 121 -9.19 6.85 -32.40
N ALA A 122 -9.70 6.02 -33.31
CA ALA A 122 -8.90 5.20 -34.19
C ALA A 122 -8.00 6.04 -35.13
N ASP A 123 -8.56 7.11 -35.70
CA ASP A 123 -7.85 8.00 -36.61
C ASP A 123 -6.77 8.81 -35.91
N TYR A 124 -7.11 9.46 -34.79
CA TYR A 124 -6.17 10.28 -34.03
C TYR A 124 -5.11 9.42 -33.33
N LEU A 125 -5.45 8.22 -32.85
CA LEU A 125 -4.47 7.27 -32.32
C LEU A 125 -3.49 6.83 -33.41
N THR A 126 -3.97 6.60 -34.63
CA THR A 126 -3.10 6.30 -35.78
C THR A 126 -2.16 7.47 -36.07
N LYS A 127 -2.68 8.70 -36.13
CA LYS A 127 -1.86 9.90 -36.37
C LYS A 127 -0.80 10.07 -35.29
N PHE A 128 -1.20 9.91 -34.02
CA PHE A 128 -0.33 10.07 -32.86
C PHE A 128 0.82 9.06 -32.85
N ILE A 129 0.49 7.78 -33.01
CA ILE A 129 1.48 6.69 -33.04
C ILE A 129 2.40 6.82 -34.26
N SER A 130 1.87 7.10 -35.45
CA SER A 130 2.68 7.25 -36.67
C SER A 130 3.63 8.46 -36.61
N LYS A 131 3.31 9.48 -35.82
CA LYS A 131 4.19 10.64 -35.59
C LYS A 131 5.29 10.34 -34.57
N ILE A 132 4.97 9.62 -33.50
CA ILE A 132 5.86 9.45 -32.34
C ILE A 132 6.73 8.19 -32.45
N ASP A 133 6.19 7.06 -32.90
CA ASP A 133 6.94 5.79 -32.97
C ASP A 133 8.27 5.90 -33.76
N PRO A 134 8.34 6.59 -34.92
CA PRO A 134 9.61 6.74 -35.65
C PRO A 134 10.68 7.49 -34.86
N LEU A 135 10.29 8.52 -34.08
CA LEU A 135 11.21 9.29 -33.24
C LEU A 135 11.73 8.44 -32.08
N ILE A 136 10.87 7.60 -31.50
CA ILE A 136 11.27 6.71 -30.41
C ILE A 136 12.20 5.62 -30.93
N GLU A 137 11.95 5.04 -32.10
CA GLU A 137 12.86 4.04 -32.68
C GLU A 137 14.20 4.68 -33.12
N ASP A 138 14.20 5.90 -33.67
CA ASP A 138 15.44 6.62 -33.97
C ASP A 138 16.27 6.88 -32.70
N PHE A 139 15.61 7.33 -31.62
CA PHE A 139 16.25 7.47 -30.32
C PHE A 139 16.80 6.13 -29.82
N LEU A 140 16.01 5.04 -29.86
CA LEU A 140 16.46 3.72 -29.40
C LEU A 140 17.63 3.15 -30.21
N ASN A 141 17.76 3.53 -31.47
CA ASN A 141 18.87 3.11 -32.33
C ASN A 141 20.13 3.96 -32.14
N THR A 142 19.99 5.18 -31.62
CA THR A 142 21.10 6.12 -31.36
C THR A 142 21.47 6.22 -29.87
N TYR A 143 20.66 5.66 -28.98
CA TYR A 143 20.86 5.68 -27.54
C TYR A 143 22.04 4.80 -27.12
N TYR A 144 23.08 5.43 -26.55
CA TYR A 144 24.24 4.77 -25.98
C TYR A 144 24.33 5.08 -24.48
N ASP A 145 24.27 4.05 -23.63
CA ASP A 145 24.19 4.18 -22.17
C ASP A 145 25.55 4.04 -21.46
N GLY A 146 26.66 4.43 -22.10
CA GLY A 146 27.98 4.65 -21.47
C GLY A 146 28.63 3.52 -20.63
N ASN A 147 27.97 2.39 -20.41
CA ASN A 147 28.37 1.31 -19.50
C ASN A 147 28.65 0.03 -20.29
N ASN A 148 29.60 0.08 -21.22
CA ASN A 148 30.17 -1.10 -21.84
C ASN A 148 31.68 -0.91 -22.10
N GLU A 149 32.44 -0.80 -21.01
CA GLU A 149 33.85 -1.22 -20.98
C GLU A 149 34.02 -2.29 -19.90
N THR A 150 33.50 -3.48 -20.15
CA THR A 150 34.13 -4.77 -19.80
C THR A 150 33.31 -5.87 -20.47
N GLN A 151 33.66 -6.17 -21.72
CA GLN A 151 33.66 -7.49 -22.34
C GLN A 151 33.75 -7.33 -23.86
N LYS A 152 34.98 -7.13 -24.33
CA LYS A 152 35.41 -7.63 -25.63
C LYS A 152 36.74 -8.34 -25.40
N ASN A 153 36.67 -9.64 -25.21
CA ASN A 153 37.57 -10.56 -25.89
C ASN A 153 36.84 -11.89 -26.10
N SER A 154 36.46 -12.05 -27.38
CA SER A 154 36.11 -13.24 -28.13
C SER A 154 36.36 -14.59 -27.46
N CYS A 155 35.32 -15.42 -27.44
CA CYS A 155 35.44 -16.78 -27.97
C CYS A 155 34.11 -17.21 -28.60
N THR A 156 34.17 -17.46 -29.91
CA THR A 156 33.15 -18.11 -30.74
C THR A 156 32.74 -19.46 -30.18
N VAL A 157 31.44 -19.70 -30.02
CA VAL A 157 30.86 -21.04 -30.09
C VAL A 157 29.60 -20.99 -30.93
N SER A 158 29.55 -21.92 -31.88
CA SER A 158 28.54 -22.20 -32.87
C SER A 158 27.16 -22.51 -32.28
N SER A 159 26.13 -22.23 -33.09
CA SER A 159 24.76 -22.72 -32.97
C SER A 159 24.69 -24.18 -32.54
N VAL A 160 23.92 -24.46 -31.49
CA VAL A 160 23.42 -25.81 -31.16
C VAL A 160 21.89 -25.75 -31.15
N ASP A 161 21.34 -26.70 -31.89
CA ASP A 161 19.95 -26.92 -32.25
C ASP A 161 19.14 -27.42 -31.04
N PHE A 162 17.89 -26.95 -30.87
CA PHE A 162 17.00 -27.32 -29.76
C PHE A 162 16.14 -28.54 -30.12
N ASN A 163 16.77 -29.67 -30.40
CA ASN A 163 16.10 -30.97 -30.42
C ASN A 163 16.98 -32.00 -29.71
N GLU A 164 16.35 -32.82 -28.87
CA GLU A 164 16.89 -33.88 -28.00
C GLU A 164 17.39 -33.46 -26.61
N ILE A 165 16.49 -33.47 -25.63
CA ILE A 165 16.79 -34.08 -24.32
C ILE A 165 15.56 -34.89 -23.90
N GLU A 166 15.59 -36.18 -24.24
CA GLU A 166 14.94 -37.22 -23.45
C GLU A 166 15.74 -37.48 -22.17
N ASP A 167 14.99 -37.90 -21.16
CA ASP A 167 15.36 -38.60 -19.93
C ASP A 167 16.29 -37.94 -18.89
N GLY A 168 15.63 -37.63 -17.76
CA GLY A 168 16.02 -38.10 -16.43
C GLY A 168 17.50 -38.00 -16.07
N THR A 169 17.88 -36.94 -15.37
CA THR A 169 18.99 -37.07 -14.40
C THR A 169 18.76 -36.15 -13.21
N SER A 170 18.54 -36.80 -12.06
CA SER A 170 18.68 -36.26 -10.72
C SER A 170 20.09 -35.66 -10.56
N VAL A 171 20.16 -34.41 -10.10
CA VAL A 171 21.42 -33.84 -9.60
C VAL A 171 21.65 -34.45 -8.21
N ASN A 172 22.46 -35.51 -8.15
CA ASN A 172 22.99 -36.04 -6.90
C ASN A 172 23.96 -35.02 -6.30
N ILE A 173 23.50 -34.28 -5.29
CA ILE A 173 24.40 -33.67 -4.31
C ILE A 173 24.77 -34.78 -3.34
N ASN A 174 26.01 -35.27 -3.43
CA ASN A 174 26.56 -36.20 -2.46
C ASN A 174 26.51 -35.59 -1.06
N ILE A 175 25.59 -36.10 -0.23
CA ILE A 175 25.59 -35.90 1.21
C ILE A 175 26.79 -36.69 1.74
N THR A 176 27.87 -35.98 2.03
CA THR A 176 28.81 -36.40 3.07
C THR A 176 28.28 -35.83 4.37
N GLU A 177 27.97 -36.72 5.32
CA GLU A 177 27.67 -36.37 6.71
C GLU A 177 28.72 -35.39 7.22
N GLY A 178 28.34 -34.17 7.62
CA GLY A 178 29.27 -33.29 8.33
C GLY A 178 29.10 -31.78 8.24
N THR A 179 28.23 -31.21 7.39
CA THR A 179 27.95 -29.76 7.40
C THR A 179 26.49 -29.47 7.06
N GLU A 180 25.64 -29.29 8.07
CA GLU A 180 24.26 -28.84 7.86
C GLU A 180 24.27 -27.40 7.33
N SER A 181 24.07 -27.22 6.03
CA SER A 181 23.75 -25.90 5.46
C SER A 181 22.49 -25.37 6.13
N LYS A 182 22.59 -24.21 6.78
CA LYS A 182 21.47 -23.52 7.44
C LYS A 182 20.30 -23.21 6.51
N VAL A 183 20.57 -23.11 5.21
CA VAL A 183 19.60 -22.78 4.17
C VAL A 183 19.83 -23.70 2.97
N VAL A 184 18.75 -24.27 2.43
CA VAL A 184 18.75 -25.13 1.25
C VAL A 184 17.80 -24.54 0.21
N LEU A 185 18.26 -24.37 -1.03
CA LEU A 185 17.42 -23.96 -2.16
C LEU A 185 17.28 -25.14 -3.13
N GLN A 186 16.05 -25.52 -3.45
CA GLN A 186 15.77 -26.61 -4.39
C GLN A 186 14.52 -26.32 -5.21
N THR A 187 14.52 -26.68 -6.49
CA THR A 187 13.29 -26.62 -7.29
C THR A 187 12.45 -27.87 -7.03
N MET A 188 11.21 -27.68 -6.58
CA MET A 188 10.27 -28.77 -6.28
C MET A 188 9.03 -28.69 -7.17
N SER A 189 8.45 -29.84 -7.52
CA SER A 189 7.12 -29.87 -8.14
C SER A 189 6.03 -29.57 -7.10
N LEU A 190 4.82 -29.23 -7.54
CA LEU A 190 3.68 -29.10 -6.64
C LEU A 190 3.39 -30.42 -5.91
N ARG A 191 3.60 -31.57 -6.58
CA ARG A 191 3.52 -32.89 -5.94
C ARG A 191 4.44 -32.99 -4.72
N ASP A 192 5.71 -32.64 -4.91
CA ASP A 192 6.71 -32.76 -3.85
C ASP A 192 6.41 -31.77 -2.72
N VAL A 193 6.02 -30.53 -3.06
CA VAL A 193 5.65 -29.51 -2.06
C VAL A 193 4.47 -29.96 -1.20
N LEU A 194 3.39 -30.48 -1.81
CA LEU A 194 2.19 -30.91 -1.07
C LEU A 194 2.40 -32.24 -0.31
N SER A 195 3.49 -32.96 -0.59
CA SER A 195 3.89 -34.14 0.19
C SER A 195 4.52 -33.79 1.54
N LEU A 196 5.02 -32.54 1.68
CA LEU A 196 5.54 -32.03 2.96
C LEU A 196 4.41 -31.80 3.97
N LYS A 197 4.72 -31.93 5.26
CA LYS A 197 3.83 -31.55 6.36
C LYS A 197 3.83 -30.02 6.52
N LEU A 198 3.19 -29.32 5.59
CA LEU A 198 3.12 -27.85 5.56
C LEU A 198 2.21 -27.31 6.67
N LYS A 199 2.64 -26.24 7.34
CA LYS A 199 1.87 -25.50 8.35
C LYS A 199 1.75 -24.02 8.01
N ILE A 200 0.64 -23.42 8.44
CA ILE A 200 0.41 -21.98 8.31
C ILE A 200 0.62 -21.33 9.68
N PRO A 201 1.74 -20.65 9.92
CA PRO A 201 2.04 -20.11 11.24
C PRO A 201 1.24 -18.83 11.53
N ASP A 202 0.95 -18.57 12.81
CA ASP A 202 0.07 -17.49 13.28
C ASP A 202 0.59 -16.07 12.96
N TYR A 203 1.90 -15.91 12.71
CA TYR A 203 2.49 -14.63 12.30
C TYR A 203 2.25 -14.27 10.84
N GLN A 204 1.77 -15.21 10.01
CA GLN A 204 1.40 -14.90 8.64
C GLN A 204 0.20 -13.97 8.58
N ARG A 205 0.06 -13.30 7.43
CA ARG A 205 -1.19 -12.61 7.09
C ARG A 205 -2.28 -13.62 6.79
N ILE A 206 -3.52 -13.23 7.04
CA ILE A 206 -4.69 -14.05 6.74
C ILE A 206 -4.79 -14.39 5.25
N TYR A 207 -5.46 -15.50 4.92
CA TYR A 207 -5.84 -15.78 3.54
C TYR A 207 -6.85 -14.74 3.04
N CYS A 208 -6.48 -13.97 2.02
CA CYS A 208 -7.28 -12.84 1.54
C CYS A 208 -7.12 -12.60 0.03
N TRP A 209 -6.83 -13.64 -0.75
CA TRP A 209 -6.65 -13.48 -2.20
C TRP A 209 -7.98 -13.07 -2.84
N PRO A 210 -8.04 -11.94 -3.57
CA PRO A 210 -9.27 -11.50 -4.22
C PRO A 210 -9.57 -12.35 -5.45
N GLN A 211 -10.83 -12.33 -5.90
CA GLN A 211 -11.32 -13.10 -7.05
C GLN A 211 -10.39 -13.06 -8.26
N LYS A 212 -9.94 -11.85 -8.65
CA LYS A 212 -9.05 -11.64 -9.80
C LYS A 212 -7.80 -12.51 -9.75
N ASN A 213 -7.19 -12.64 -8.57
CA ASN A 213 -5.95 -13.41 -8.42
C ASN A 213 -6.21 -14.92 -8.51
N VAL A 214 -7.37 -15.38 -8.01
CA VAL A 214 -7.78 -16.78 -8.11
C VAL A 214 -8.09 -17.15 -9.55
N GLU A 215 -8.84 -16.31 -10.26
CA GLU A 215 -9.16 -16.50 -11.68
C GLU A 215 -7.90 -16.49 -12.55
N GLN A 216 -6.98 -15.55 -12.30
CA GLN A 216 -5.70 -15.53 -13.00
C GLN A 216 -4.89 -16.81 -12.77
N LEU A 217 -4.83 -17.32 -11.54
CA LEU A 217 -4.14 -18.58 -11.25
C LEU A 217 -4.82 -19.77 -11.97
N LEU A 218 -6.16 -19.82 -11.96
CA LEU A 218 -6.92 -20.86 -12.67
C LEU A 218 -6.62 -20.83 -14.17
N ASP A 219 -6.74 -19.67 -14.80
CA ASP A 219 -6.41 -19.48 -16.22
C ASP A 219 -4.97 -19.94 -16.50
N ASP A 220 -4.02 -19.56 -15.65
CA ASP A 220 -2.63 -19.93 -15.81
C ASP A 220 -2.38 -21.44 -15.68
N ILE A 221 -3.06 -22.16 -14.79
CA ILE A 221 -2.83 -23.60 -14.57
C ILE A 221 -3.39 -24.44 -15.72
N PHE A 222 -4.49 -24.01 -16.32
CA PHE A 222 -5.18 -24.78 -17.36
C PHE A 222 -4.71 -24.51 -18.79
N ILE A 223 -3.81 -23.54 -18.99
CA ILE A 223 -3.12 -23.33 -20.27
C ILE A 223 -2.22 -24.55 -20.57
N GLN A 224 -2.40 -25.15 -21.74
CA GLN A 224 -1.48 -26.18 -22.24
C GLN A 224 -0.12 -25.56 -22.48
N ARG A 225 0.91 -26.06 -21.79
CA ARG A 225 2.31 -25.66 -21.97
C ARG A 225 3.16 -26.88 -22.33
N GLY A 226 4.15 -26.67 -23.19
CA GLY A 226 5.20 -27.67 -23.46
C GLY A 226 6.31 -27.69 -22.41
N HIS A 227 6.18 -26.94 -21.32
CA HIS A 227 7.19 -26.80 -20.26
C HIS A 227 6.53 -26.61 -18.89
N LYS A 228 7.30 -26.83 -17.82
CA LYS A 228 6.85 -26.63 -16.43
C LYS A 228 6.43 -25.17 -16.19
N TYR A 229 5.32 -24.98 -15.50
CA TYR A 229 4.88 -23.67 -15.06
C TYR A 229 5.56 -23.33 -13.73
N HIS A 230 6.51 -22.39 -13.78
CA HIS A 230 7.21 -21.94 -12.60
C HIS A 230 6.36 -20.90 -11.84
N LEU A 231 5.86 -21.28 -10.66
CA LEU A 231 5.02 -20.43 -9.81
C LEU A 231 5.84 -19.76 -8.70
N GLY A 232 7.05 -19.29 -9.03
CA GLY A 232 7.91 -18.47 -8.18
C GLY A 232 8.49 -19.20 -6.97
N THR A 233 8.96 -18.42 -6.00
CA THR A 233 9.60 -18.93 -4.77
C THR A 233 8.58 -19.31 -3.69
N LEU A 234 8.86 -20.36 -2.93
CA LEU A 234 8.19 -20.79 -1.70
C LEU A 234 9.24 -20.83 -0.59
N ILE A 235 9.01 -20.16 0.53
CA ILE A 235 9.98 -20.14 1.65
C ILE A 235 9.38 -20.93 2.80
N LEU A 236 10.11 -21.92 3.28
CA LEU A 236 9.71 -22.82 4.34
C LEU A 236 10.72 -22.77 5.48
N GLN A 237 10.23 -22.81 6.71
CA GLN A 237 11.06 -23.05 7.89
C GLN A 237 10.80 -24.47 8.40
N LYS A 238 11.85 -25.28 8.49
CA LYS A 238 11.75 -26.65 8.99
C LYS A 238 11.71 -26.65 10.52
N LYS A 239 10.69 -27.29 11.10
CA LYS A 239 10.51 -27.50 12.54
C LYS A 239 10.24 -28.97 12.80
N GLY A 240 11.32 -29.72 13.07
CA GLY A 240 11.27 -31.18 13.15
C GLY A 240 10.81 -31.78 11.81
N ASP A 241 9.64 -32.40 11.80
CA ASP A 241 9.01 -33.01 10.62
C ASP A 241 8.11 -32.04 9.83
N GLU A 242 7.82 -30.87 10.38
CA GLU A 242 6.86 -29.90 9.85
C GLU A 242 7.58 -28.73 9.17
N TYR A 243 6.86 -28.06 8.26
CA TYR A 243 7.37 -26.97 7.46
C TYR A 243 6.44 -25.76 7.54
N ASP A 244 6.81 -24.76 8.33
CA ASP A 244 6.09 -23.48 8.43
C ASP A 244 6.25 -22.70 7.12
N ILE A 245 5.13 -22.30 6.50
CA ILE A 245 5.15 -21.48 5.28
C ILE A 245 5.47 -20.01 5.67
N ILE A 246 6.66 -19.55 5.29
CA ILE A 246 7.13 -18.17 5.51
C ILE A 246 6.70 -17.25 4.37
N ASP A 247 6.76 -17.71 3.13
CA ASP A 247 6.25 -16.96 1.97
C ASP A 247 5.61 -17.93 0.98
N GLY A 248 4.60 -17.47 0.25
CA GLY A 248 3.87 -18.28 -0.74
C GLY A 248 2.52 -18.81 -0.28
N GLN A 249 2.11 -18.56 0.97
CA GLN A 249 0.86 -19.05 1.57
C GLN A 249 -0.36 -18.91 0.65
N GLN A 250 -0.64 -17.72 0.10
CA GLN A 250 -1.86 -17.49 -0.70
C GLN A 250 -1.92 -18.39 -1.94
N ARG A 251 -0.77 -18.61 -2.61
CA ARG A 251 -0.65 -19.47 -3.80
C ARG A 251 -0.86 -20.93 -3.42
N THR A 252 -0.15 -21.40 -2.40
CA THR A 252 -0.19 -22.80 -1.95
C THR A 252 -1.57 -23.19 -1.43
N VAL A 253 -2.22 -22.33 -0.64
CA VAL A 253 -3.60 -22.55 -0.16
C VAL A 253 -4.58 -22.61 -1.31
N THR A 254 -4.48 -21.70 -2.28
CA THR A 254 -5.41 -21.68 -3.42
C THR A 254 -5.22 -22.90 -4.32
N LEU A 255 -3.97 -23.35 -4.55
CA LEU A 255 -3.70 -24.60 -5.25
C LEU A 255 -4.32 -25.81 -4.55
N ALA A 256 -4.21 -25.89 -3.23
CA ALA A 256 -4.86 -26.94 -2.46
C ALA A 256 -6.40 -26.91 -2.62
N LEU A 257 -7.01 -25.71 -2.64
CA LEU A 257 -8.45 -25.56 -2.89
C LEU A 257 -8.85 -25.97 -4.32
N ILE A 258 -8.03 -25.66 -5.32
CA ILE A 258 -8.26 -26.06 -6.72
C ILE A 258 -8.23 -27.58 -6.85
N LEU A 259 -7.18 -28.22 -6.32
CA LEU A 259 -7.02 -29.67 -6.36
C LEU A 259 -8.16 -30.39 -5.62
N ARG A 260 -8.59 -29.86 -4.47
CA ARG A 260 -9.76 -30.35 -3.75
C ARG A 260 -11.04 -30.30 -4.60
N ALA A 261 -11.27 -29.20 -5.32
CA ALA A 261 -12.42 -29.05 -6.22
C ALA A 261 -12.36 -29.97 -7.46
N MET A 262 -11.22 -30.66 -7.67
CA MET A 262 -10.98 -31.67 -8.70
C MET A 262 -10.95 -33.10 -8.11
N ASP A 263 -11.54 -33.30 -6.93
CA ASP A 263 -11.60 -34.58 -6.18
C ASP A 263 -10.22 -35.14 -5.76
N PHE A 264 -9.22 -34.27 -5.56
CA PHE A 264 -7.92 -34.67 -5.00
C PHE A 264 -7.80 -34.23 -3.53
N ASP A 265 -8.14 -35.14 -2.62
CA ASP A 265 -8.20 -34.87 -1.18
C ASP A 265 -6.91 -35.24 -0.41
N ASN A 266 -5.93 -35.88 -1.06
CA ASN A 266 -4.69 -36.30 -0.41
C ASN A 266 -3.69 -35.14 -0.26
N ILE A 267 -4.11 -34.08 0.43
CA ILE A 267 -3.34 -32.85 0.66
C ILE A 267 -3.38 -32.54 2.15
N GLN A 268 -2.23 -32.65 2.83
CA GLN A 268 -2.19 -32.41 4.28
C GLN A 268 -2.55 -30.97 4.66
N LEU A 269 -2.17 -29.99 3.83
CA LEU A 269 -2.49 -28.58 4.03
C LEU A 269 -4.00 -28.30 4.14
N LEU A 270 -4.87 -29.14 3.57
CA LEU A 270 -6.32 -29.00 3.70
C LEU A 270 -6.85 -29.30 5.11
N LYS A 271 -6.03 -29.92 5.97
CA LYS A 271 -6.36 -30.20 7.38
C LYS A 271 -6.09 -29.00 8.29
N GLU A 272 -5.29 -28.04 7.83
CA GLU A 272 -5.06 -26.79 8.55
C GLU A 272 -6.35 -25.98 8.63
N SER A 273 -6.54 -25.27 9.74
CA SER A 273 -7.72 -24.43 9.96
C SER A 273 -7.33 -22.97 10.07
N PHE A 274 -8.05 -22.10 9.37
CA PHE A 274 -7.96 -20.67 9.60
C PHE A 274 -8.86 -20.27 10.77
N ASP A 275 -8.29 -19.64 11.78
CA ASP A 275 -9.06 -19.11 12.91
C ASP A 275 -9.77 -17.79 12.60
N SER A 276 -9.26 -17.02 11.64
CA SER A 276 -9.85 -15.74 11.25
C SER A 276 -11.15 -15.97 10.50
N VAL A 277 -12.25 -15.39 10.99
CA VAL A 277 -13.56 -15.40 10.31
C VAL A 277 -13.46 -14.79 8.91
N GLU A 278 -12.62 -13.77 8.72
CA GLU A 278 -12.38 -13.14 7.43
C GLU A 278 -11.68 -14.13 6.48
N ALA A 279 -10.64 -14.81 6.95
CA ALA A 279 -9.94 -15.84 6.17
C ALA A 279 -10.90 -16.97 5.76
N GLN A 280 -11.74 -17.43 6.69
CA GLN A 280 -12.76 -18.44 6.42
C GLN A 280 -13.75 -17.98 5.34
N ARG A 281 -14.14 -16.70 5.34
CA ARG A 281 -14.99 -16.11 4.28
C ARG A 281 -14.27 -16.12 2.92
N TYR A 282 -13.00 -15.72 2.88
CA TYR A 282 -12.21 -15.78 1.64
C TYR A 282 -12.04 -17.22 1.15
N VAL A 283 -11.78 -18.18 2.03
CA VAL A 283 -11.71 -19.61 1.67
C VAL A 283 -13.04 -20.07 1.08
N GLY A 284 -14.16 -19.77 1.73
CA GLY A 284 -15.49 -20.14 1.24
C GLY A 284 -15.84 -19.49 -0.10
N TYR A 285 -15.54 -18.20 -0.25
CA TYR A 285 -15.78 -17.45 -1.48
C TYR A 285 -14.90 -17.93 -2.64
N ASN A 286 -13.60 -18.14 -2.39
CA ASN A 286 -12.67 -18.60 -3.42
C ASN A 286 -12.94 -20.04 -3.82
N ARG A 287 -13.38 -20.89 -2.88
CA ARG A 287 -13.91 -22.22 -3.21
C ARG A 287 -15.09 -22.12 -4.19
N TYR A 288 -16.05 -21.24 -3.92
CA TYR A 288 -17.19 -21.03 -4.83
C TYR A 288 -16.75 -20.56 -6.22
N ILE A 289 -15.80 -19.63 -6.30
CA ILE A 289 -15.23 -19.15 -7.58
C ILE A 289 -14.57 -20.29 -8.35
N ILE A 290 -13.73 -21.07 -7.68
CA ILE A 290 -13.03 -22.22 -8.26
C ILE A 290 -14.04 -23.25 -8.79
N GLU A 291 -15.02 -23.65 -7.98
CA GLU A 291 -16.06 -24.60 -8.38
C GLU A 291 -16.86 -24.08 -9.58
N THR A 292 -17.21 -22.80 -9.59
CA THR A 292 -17.93 -22.15 -10.70
C THR A 292 -17.11 -22.16 -11.98
N TYR A 293 -15.81 -21.82 -11.88
CA TYR A 293 -14.89 -21.84 -13.01
C TYR A 293 -14.77 -23.25 -13.61
N LEU A 294 -14.52 -24.25 -12.76
CA LEU A 294 -14.38 -25.65 -13.17
C LEU A 294 -15.68 -26.19 -13.78
N ASN A 295 -16.84 -25.90 -13.18
CA ASN A 295 -18.14 -26.34 -13.70
C ASN A 295 -18.44 -25.74 -15.08
N ARG A 296 -17.95 -24.53 -15.37
CA ARG A 296 -18.15 -23.87 -16.66
C ARG A 296 -17.20 -24.39 -17.75
N ARG A 297 -15.94 -24.69 -17.41
CA ARG A 297 -14.88 -25.00 -18.39
C ARG A 297 -14.57 -26.49 -18.51
N TYR A 298 -14.73 -27.23 -17.41
CA TYR A 298 -14.40 -28.66 -17.28
C TYR A 298 -15.55 -29.36 -16.54
N PRO A 299 -16.76 -29.46 -17.09
CA PRO A 299 -17.92 -30.01 -16.38
C PRO A 299 -17.77 -31.50 -16.03
N ASP A 300 -16.95 -32.24 -16.78
CA ASP A 300 -16.70 -33.67 -16.58
C ASP A 300 -15.73 -33.91 -15.41
N SER A 301 -16.16 -34.72 -14.43
CA SER A 301 -15.37 -35.03 -13.24
C SER A 301 -14.20 -35.98 -13.51
N ASP A 302 -14.34 -36.90 -14.46
CA ASP A 302 -13.24 -37.76 -14.89
C ASP A 302 -12.18 -36.96 -15.64
N GLU A 303 -12.59 -36.00 -16.47
CA GLU A 303 -11.65 -35.09 -17.13
C GLU A 303 -10.84 -34.27 -16.10
N ARG A 304 -11.50 -33.76 -15.05
CA ARG A 304 -10.80 -33.07 -13.94
C ARG A 304 -9.78 -34.00 -13.28
N ARG A 305 -10.19 -35.20 -12.87
CA ARG A 305 -9.30 -36.18 -12.21
C ARG A 305 -8.09 -36.52 -13.07
N ASN A 306 -8.29 -36.71 -14.38
CA ASN A 306 -7.21 -37.00 -15.33
C ASN A 306 -6.22 -35.83 -15.47
N LYS A 307 -6.65 -34.58 -15.25
CA LYS A 307 -5.78 -33.41 -15.29
C LYS A 307 -4.97 -33.20 -14.00
N VAL A 308 -5.39 -33.75 -12.86
CA VAL A 308 -4.72 -33.56 -11.56
C VAL A 308 -3.24 -33.97 -11.62
N GLY A 309 -2.93 -35.13 -12.19
CA GLY A 309 -1.54 -35.60 -12.32
C GLY A 309 -0.67 -34.60 -13.09
N ASN A 310 -1.15 -34.15 -14.25
CA ASN A 310 -0.45 -33.14 -15.05
C ASN A 310 -0.25 -31.83 -14.27
N ILE A 311 -1.25 -31.34 -13.53
CA ILE A 311 -1.13 -30.12 -12.73
C ILE A 311 -0.06 -30.27 -11.64
N LEU A 312 -0.05 -31.39 -10.92
CA LEU A 312 0.90 -31.67 -9.84
C LEU A 312 2.35 -31.70 -10.34
N ASP A 313 2.57 -32.20 -11.56
CA ASP A 313 3.92 -32.40 -12.12
C ASP A 313 4.40 -31.20 -12.98
N THR A 314 3.46 -30.43 -13.55
CA THR A 314 3.76 -29.25 -14.38
C THR A 314 4.11 -28.04 -13.53
N ILE A 315 3.45 -27.86 -12.39
CA ILE A 315 3.69 -26.69 -11.51
C ILE A 315 4.98 -26.93 -10.71
N SER A 316 5.86 -25.93 -10.69
CA SER A 316 7.11 -25.97 -9.93
C SER A 316 7.37 -24.70 -9.14
N PHE A 317 8.11 -24.82 -8.04
CA PHE A 317 8.53 -23.72 -7.17
C PHE A 317 10.03 -23.79 -6.94
N ASP A 318 10.65 -22.63 -6.74
CA ASP A 318 11.94 -22.58 -6.07
C ASP A 318 11.71 -22.57 -4.56
N VAL A 319 12.03 -23.67 -3.89
CA VAL A 319 11.76 -23.87 -2.47
C VAL A 319 13.02 -23.59 -1.67
N LEU A 320 12.96 -22.53 -0.86
CA LEU A 320 13.99 -22.18 0.11
C LEU A 320 13.61 -22.74 1.48
N VAL A 321 14.36 -23.73 1.96
CA VAL A 321 14.17 -24.35 3.28
C VAL A 321 15.19 -23.80 4.25
N LEU A 322 14.70 -23.21 5.34
CA LEU A 322 15.49 -22.78 6.48
C LEU A 322 15.54 -23.95 7.47
N ASN A 323 16.71 -24.56 7.64
CA ASN A 323 16.90 -25.74 8.51
C ASN A 323 17.09 -25.36 9.98
N ASP A 324 17.50 -24.12 10.23
CA ASP A 324 17.71 -23.58 11.57
C ASP A 324 16.39 -23.00 12.10
N SER A 325 16.05 -23.28 13.36
CA SER A 325 14.88 -22.72 14.06
C SER A 325 15.03 -21.22 14.34
N SER A 326 16.07 -20.57 13.81
CA SER A 326 16.26 -19.12 13.89
C SER A 326 15.09 -18.36 13.26
N LEU A 327 14.15 -18.00 14.11
CA LEU A 327 12.99 -17.16 13.81
C LEU A 327 13.40 -15.81 13.21
N GLU A 328 14.61 -15.34 13.55
CA GLU A 328 15.19 -14.11 13.02
C GLU A 328 15.50 -14.23 11.52
N LEU A 329 16.13 -15.33 11.09
CA LEU A 329 16.44 -15.56 9.67
C LEU A 329 15.15 -15.73 8.86
N ALA A 330 14.16 -16.45 9.38
CA ALA A 330 12.85 -16.59 8.76
C ALA A 330 12.16 -15.21 8.59
N TYR A 331 12.24 -14.35 9.60
CA TYR A 331 11.73 -12.98 9.52
C TYR A 331 12.48 -12.11 8.50
N THR A 332 13.81 -12.23 8.42
CA THR A 332 14.60 -11.50 7.40
C THR A 332 14.16 -11.90 5.99
N PHE A 333 13.96 -13.20 5.73
CA PHE A 333 13.43 -13.65 4.44
C PHE A 333 12.00 -13.18 4.18
N PHE A 334 11.13 -13.23 5.20
CA PHE A 334 9.77 -12.72 5.12
C PHE A 334 9.71 -11.25 4.72
N SER A 335 10.46 -10.39 5.43
CA SER A 335 10.45 -8.94 5.18
C SER A 335 11.09 -8.55 3.84
N THR A 336 12.13 -9.26 3.40
CA THR A 336 12.86 -8.92 2.16
C THR A 336 12.17 -9.40 0.89
N GLN A 337 11.56 -10.59 0.87
CA GLN A 337 10.90 -11.13 -0.33
C GLN A 337 9.51 -10.54 -0.59
N ASN A 338 8.80 -10.15 0.47
CA ASN A 338 7.52 -9.46 0.32
C ASN A 338 7.64 -8.10 -0.42
N ALA A 339 8.84 -7.53 -0.53
CA ALA A 339 9.10 -6.32 -1.31
C ALA A 339 8.93 -6.50 -2.84
N ARG A 340 8.95 -7.74 -3.36
CA ARG A 340 8.79 -8.05 -4.80
C ARG A 340 7.33 -8.38 -5.20
N GLY A 341 6.44 -8.61 -4.22
CA GLY A 341 5.02 -8.96 -4.41
C GLY A 341 4.05 -7.86 -3.95
N LYS A 342 2.83 -8.22 -3.48
CA LYS A 342 1.99 -7.28 -2.72
C LYS A 342 2.69 -6.99 -1.40
N ALA A 343 3.36 -5.84 -1.34
CA ALA A 343 4.10 -5.38 -0.18
C ALA A 343 3.23 -5.45 1.08
N LEU A 344 3.82 -5.95 2.16
CA LEU A 344 3.21 -5.90 3.47
C LEU A 344 3.09 -4.46 3.91
N THR A 345 1.98 -4.13 4.54
CA THR A 345 1.83 -2.85 5.23
C THR A 345 2.76 -2.79 6.45
N ASP A 346 3.13 -1.59 6.87
CA ASP A 346 3.89 -1.37 8.11
C ASP A 346 3.27 -2.13 9.31
N TYR A 347 1.95 -2.24 9.36
CA TYR A 347 1.22 -2.89 10.45
C TYR A 347 1.29 -4.42 10.41
N GLU A 348 1.37 -5.02 9.21
CA GLU A 348 1.63 -6.45 9.05
C GLU A 348 3.10 -6.78 9.38
N LEU A 349 4.03 -5.89 9.03
CA LEU A 349 5.44 -6.01 9.41
C LEU A 349 5.64 -5.88 10.92
N LEU A 350 4.90 -4.99 11.59
CA LEU A 350 4.91 -4.85 13.05
C LEU A 350 4.34 -6.10 13.73
N LYS A 351 3.22 -6.66 13.23
CA LYS A 351 2.66 -7.93 13.76
C LYS A 351 3.72 -9.02 13.80
N SER A 352 4.31 -9.30 12.65
CA SER A 352 5.33 -10.34 12.48
C SER A 352 6.60 -10.05 13.29
N HIS A 353 7.05 -8.79 13.32
CA HIS A 353 8.21 -8.37 14.12
C HIS A 353 7.99 -8.64 15.60
N HIS A 354 6.82 -8.28 16.14
CA HIS A 354 6.59 -8.34 17.57
C HIS A 354 6.21 -9.72 18.08
N LEU A 355 5.49 -10.54 17.29
CA LEU A 355 5.22 -11.94 17.63
C LEU A 355 6.50 -12.75 17.84
N ARG A 356 7.59 -12.36 17.17
CA ARG A 356 8.87 -13.06 17.21
C ARG A 356 9.56 -13.06 18.58
N PHE A 357 9.20 -12.10 19.44
CA PHE A 357 9.76 -11.97 20.78
C PHE A 357 9.00 -12.83 21.81
N ILE A 358 7.92 -13.50 21.40
CA ILE A 358 7.21 -14.45 22.26
C ILE A 358 7.86 -15.82 22.04
N PRO A 359 8.30 -16.53 23.09
CA PRO A 359 8.92 -17.84 22.94
C PRO A 359 8.00 -18.84 22.23
N GLU A 360 8.55 -19.71 21.39
CA GLU A 360 7.78 -20.74 20.66
C GLU A 360 7.04 -21.70 21.60
N SER A 361 7.54 -21.90 22.83
CA SER A 361 6.84 -22.67 23.87
C SER A 361 5.50 -22.07 24.30
N HIS A 362 5.16 -20.86 23.84
CA HIS A 362 3.94 -20.13 24.16
C HIS A 362 3.07 -19.86 22.91
N GLU A 363 2.95 -20.85 22.01
CA GLU A 363 2.15 -20.73 20.78
C GLU A 363 0.72 -20.20 21.02
N ALA A 364 0.05 -20.63 22.10
CA ALA A 364 -1.30 -20.17 22.42
C ALA A 364 -1.37 -18.65 22.63
N GLN A 365 -0.32 -18.05 23.22
CA GLN A 365 -0.22 -16.61 23.41
C GLN A 365 0.08 -15.89 22.09
N GLN A 366 1.01 -16.42 21.28
CA GLN A 366 1.28 -15.89 19.94
C GLN A 366 0.00 -15.85 19.10
N ARG A 367 -0.73 -16.96 19.07
CA ARG A 367 -2.02 -17.10 18.39
C ARG A 367 -3.06 -16.10 18.88
N HIS A 368 -3.18 -15.93 20.20
CA HIS A 368 -4.11 -14.98 20.78
C HIS A 368 -3.83 -13.54 20.32
N LEU A 369 -2.56 -13.11 20.39
CA LEU A 369 -2.13 -11.76 20.01
C LEU A 369 -2.22 -11.52 18.51
N ALA A 370 -1.89 -12.54 17.70
CA ALA A 370 -2.06 -12.51 16.25
C ALA A 370 -3.53 -12.27 15.86
N LYS A 371 -4.45 -13.03 16.46
CA LYS A 371 -5.90 -12.86 16.23
C LYS A 371 -6.41 -11.49 16.67
N MET A 372 -5.94 -11.00 17.81
CA MET A 372 -6.29 -9.66 18.30
C MET A 372 -5.86 -8.61 17.29
N TRP A 373 -4.62 -8.68 16.80
CA TRP A 373 -4.08 -7.75 15.81
C TRP A 373 -4.82 -7.82 14.46
N ASP A 374 -5.09 -9.02 13.95
CA ASP A 374 -5.81 -9.18 12.68
C ASP A 374 -7.21 -8.58 12.73
N LYS A 375 -7.91 -8.69 13.88
CA LYS A 375 -9.22 -8.03 14.07
C LYS A 375 -9.11 -6.51 13.98
N LEU A 376 -8.00 -5.93 14.45
CA LEU A 376 -7.74 -4.50 14.33
C LEU A 376 -7.43 -4.08 12.89
N LEU A 377 -6.69 -4.89 12.14
CA LEU A 377 -6.38 -4.62 10.73
C LEU A 377 -7.59 -4.78 9.81
N VAL A 378 -8.43 -5.80 10.01
CA VAL A 378 -9.64 -6.01 9.17
C VAL A 378 -10.67 -4.90 9.34
N LYS A 379 -10.78 -4.33 10.56
CA LYS A 379 -11.59 -3.13 10.75
C LYS A 379 -11.06 -1.96 9.90
N SER A 380 -9.78 -1.90 9.58
CA SER A 380 -9.19 -0.77 8.82
C SER A 380 -9.35 -0.84 7.29
N GLU A 381 -9.71 -2.00 6.72
CA GLU A 381 -9.80 -2.22 5.25
C GLU A 381 -11.22 -2.16 4.68
N ARG A 382 -12.27 -2.12 5.50
CA ARG A 382 -13.65 -1.92 5.01
C ARG A 382 -13.91 -0.44 4.80
N ASP A 383 -14.61 -0.09 3.71
CA ASP A 383 -15.05 1.28 3.42
C ASP A 383 -15.83 1.92 4.59
N ASN A 384 -16.36 1.12 5.54
CA ASN A 384 -17.11 1.56 6.72
C ASN A 384 -16.49 1.07 8.06
N GLY A 385 -15.22 0.66 8.07
CA GLY A 385 -14.56 0.09 9.24
C GLY A 385 -13.51 1.02 9.88
N ASP A 386 -13.36 0.88 11.20
CA ASP A 386 -12.45 1.63 12.05
C ASP A 386 -10.97 1.47 11.63
N ARG A 387 -10.38 2.58 11.13
CA ARG A 387 -8.95 2.73 10.77
C ARG A 387 -8.05 3.00 11.98
N SER A 388 -8.52 2.76 13.20
CA SER A 388 -7.88 3.12 14.47
C SER A 388 -6.37 2.85 14.51
N VAL A 389 -5.89 1.64 14.20
CA VAL A 389 -4.43 1.35 14.25
C VAL A 389 -3.62 2.26 13.33
N SER A 390 -4.11 2.48 12.10
CA SER A 390 -3.41 3.32 11.12
C SER A 390 -3.41 4.80 11.48
N ILE A 391 -4.46 5.25 12.15
CA ILE A 391 -4.58 6.63 12.64
C ILE A 391 -3.70 6.81 13.87
N ILE A 392 -3.83 5.92 14.84
CA ILE A 392 -3.10 5.98 16.10
C ILE A 392 -1.60 5.86 15.83
N LEU A 393 -1.15 4.78 15.20
CA LEU A 393 0.27 4.58 14.95
C LEU A 393 0.76 5.46 13.80
N GLY A 394 0.05 5.49 12.67
CA GLY A 394 0.54 6.13 11.45
C GLY A 394 0.34 7.65 11.37
N ILE A 395 -0.52 8.23 12.21
CA ILE A 395 -0.78 9.67 12.25
C ILE A 395 -0.47 10.23 13.64
N TYR A 396 -1.18 9.83 14.69
CA TYR A 396 -1.07 10.51 15.98
C TYR A 396 0.25 10.22 16.68
N LEU A 397 0.51 8.99 17.09
CA LEU A 397 1.70 8.64 17.87
C LEU A 397 2.98 8.84 17.07
N TYR A 398 3.00 8.49 15.79
CA TYR A 398 4.15 8.77 14.93
C TYR A 398 4.47 10.26 14.90
N CYS A 399 3.46 11.13 14.71
CA CYS A 399 3.68 12.56 14.72
C CYS A 399 4.13 13.10 16.07
N LEU A 400 3.47 12.68 17.15
CA LEU A 400 3.81 13.11 18.50
C LEU A 400 5.25 12.74 18.88
N ARG A 401 5.71 11.52 18.54
CA ARG A 401 7.09 11.09 18.80
C ARG A 401 8.10 11.95 18.05
N LYS A 402 7.85 12.21 16.77
CA LYS A 402 8.78 12.94 15.90
C LYS A 402 8.85 14.43 16.22
N TRP A 403 7.71 15.05 16.52
CA TRP A 403 7.64 16.41 17.02
C TRP A 403 8.32 16.56 18.38
N THR A 404 8.13 15.59 19.29
CA THR A 404 8.78 15.63 20.62
C THR A 404 10.31 15.53 20.50
N ARG A 405 10.83 14.72 19.57
CA ARG A 405 12.30 14.57 19.37
C ARG A 405 12.91 15.64 18.47
N LYS A 406 12.09 16.51 17.85
CA LYS A 406 12.52 17.47 16.81
C LYS A 406 13.36 16.82 15.70
N GLN A 407 12.97 15.61 15.31
CA GLN A 407 13.67 14.83 14.28
C GLN A 407 13.14 15.17 12.89
N TYR A 408 14.04 15.26 11.92
CA TYR A 408 13.65 15.27 10.51
C TYR A 408 13.07 13.92 10.11
N TRP A 409 12.12 13.94 9.19
CA TRP A 409 11.34 12.79 8.76
C TRP A 409 10.68 13.06 7.41
N TYR A 410 10.24 12.00 6.74
CA TYR A 410 9.49 12.11 5.49
C TYR A 410 8.21 11.29 5.57
N ILE A 411 7.06 11.91 5.31
CA ILE A 411 5.74 11.29 5.53
C ILE A 411 5.45 10.15 4.56
N ASN A 412 6.15 10.12 3.41
CA ASN A 412 6.06 9.02 2.44
C ASN A 412 7.29 8.11 2.50
N GLU A 413 8.08 8.17 3.58
CA GLU A 413 9.17 7.22 3.80
C GLU A 413 8.59 5.80 3.89
N PRO A 414 9.11 4.84 3.11
CA PRO A 414 8.69 3.44 3.21
C PRO A 414 8.92 2.90 4.61
N ASN A 415 7.99 2.10 5.12
CA ASN A 415 8.10 1.45 6.43
C ASN A 415 8.25 2.42 7.61
N ARG A 416 7.88 3.70 7.48
CA ARG A 416 8.08 4.72 8.53
C ARG A 416 7.46 4.36 9.87
N VAL A 417 6.25 3.77 9.87
CA VAL A 417 5.53 3.38 11.08
C VAL A 417 6.18 2.12 11.65
N LYS A 418 6.55 1.17 10.78
CA LYS A 418 7.29 -0.02 11.21
C LYS A 418 8.59 0.37 11.92
N ASN A 419 9.38 1.26 11.32
CA ASN A 419 10.69 1.66 11.86
C ASN A 419 10.55 2.44 13.18
N GLU A 420 9.48 3.20 13.37
CA GLU A 420 9.26 3.98 14.60
C GLU A 420 8.82 3.13 15.79
N PHE A 421 8.09 2.03 15.53
CA PHE A 421 7.48 1.17 16.55
C PHE A 421 8.06 -0.24 16.58
N GLU A 422 9.21 -0.48 15.96
CA GLU A 422 9.95 -1.73 16.13
C GLU A 422 10.51 -1.84 17.55
N ALA A 423 10.77 -3.08 17.97
CA ALA A 423 11.37 -3.35 19.26
C ALA A 423 12.74 -2.68 19.39
N ALA A 424 12.91 -1.89 20.45
CA ALA A 424 14.16 -1.27 20.84
C ALA A 424 15.16 -2.33 21.34
N PRO A 425 16.47 -2.08 21.16
CA PRO A 425 17.49 -2.97 21.70
C PRO A 425 17.42 -3.03 23.22
N THR A 426 17.60 -4.24 23.77
CA THR A 426 17.66 -4.50 25.21
C THR A 426 19.00 -5.16 25.56
N ILE A 427 19.38 -5.08 26.82
CA ILE A 427 20.54 -5.79 27.37
C ILE A 427 19.98 -7.00 28.14
N PRO A 428 20.23 -8.25 27.72
CA PRO A 428 19.61 -9.43 28.32
C PRO A 428 19.76 -9.54 29.85
N GLU A 429 20.88 -9.08 30.38
CA GLU A 429 21.19 -9.08 31.82
C GLU A 429 20.40 -8.01 32.59
N ILE A 430 19.84 -7.03 31.90
CA ILE A 430 19.06 -5.92 32.46
C ILE A 430 17.68 -5.96 31.79
N PRO A 431 16.74 -6.75 32.34
CA PRO A 431 15.40 -6.79 31.78
C PRO A 431 14.80 -5.37 31.81
N PRO A 432 14.00 -4.99 30.81
CA PRO A 432 13.22 -3.75 30.86
C PRO A 432 12.33 -3.69 32.11
N PHE A 433 12.23 -2.51 32.72
CA PHE A 433 11.28 -2.22 33.80
C PHE A 433 10.94 -0.73 33.85
N GLY A 434 9.77 -0.40 34.41
CA GLY A 434 9.34 0.98 34.68
C GLY A 434 8.53 1.62 33.55
N GLU A 435 8.01 0.81 32.65
CA GLU A 435 7.15 1.21 31.54
C GLU A 435 5.87 1.88 32.06
N ARG A 436 5.47 2.96 31.40
CA ARG A 436 4.25 3.71 31.75
C ARG A 436 3.20 3.67 30.66
N PHE A 437 3.52 3.05 29.52
CA PHE A 437 2.77 3.17 28.27
C PHE A 437 2.61 4.62 27.84
N ASP A 438 3.68 5.41 27.99
CA ASP A 438 3.78 6.73 27.38
C ASP A 438 4.10 6.59 25.89
N PHE A 439 3.61 7.50 25.05
CA PHE A 439 3.82 7.38 23.60
C PHE A 439 5.30 7.51 23.20
N MET A 440 6.16 8.05 24.07
CA MET A 440 7.60 8.13 23.89
C MET A 440 8.36 6.88 24.36
N ASP A 441 7.70 5.97 25.09
CA ASP A 441 8.34 4.77 25.63
C ASP A 441 8.95 3.93 24.49
N PRO A 442 10.17 3.40 24.68
CA PRO A 442 10.73 2.37 23.82
C PRO A 442 9.84 1.12 23.82
N ILE A 443 9.80 0.41 22.70
CA ILE A 443 8.99 -0.81 22.58
C ILE A 443 9.88 -2.01 22.88
N GLN A 444 9.52 -2.89 23.82
CA GLN A 444 10.34 -4.07 24.11
C GLN A 444 10.23 -5.18 23.06
N GLY A 445 9.09 -5.29 22.38
CA GLY A 445 8.73 -6.47 21.59
C GLY A 445 7.70 -7.36 22.29
N GLY A 446 7.16 -8.35 21.58
CA GLY A 446 6.30 -9.36 22.19
C GLY A 446 4.99 -8.78 22.71
N ALA A 447 4.47 -9.36 23.80
CA ALA A 447 3.21 -8.93 24.42
C ALA A 447 3.20 -7.43 24.78
N HIS A 448 4.36 -6.86 25.16
CA HIS A 448 4.47 -5.43 25.49
C HIS A 448 4.00 -4.53 24.34
N PHE A 449 4.40 -4.81 23.10
CA PHE A 449 3.96 -4.00 21.94
C PHE A 449 2.44 -4.07 21.76
N PHE A 450 1.87 -5.27 21.84
CA PHE A 450 0.43 -5.44 21.66
C PHE A 450 -0.37 -4.71 22.76
N SER A 451 0.08 -4.79 24.01
CA SER A 451 -0.50 -4.04 25.13
C SER A 451 -0.32 -2.53 25.00
N PHE A 452 0.85 -2.09 24.51
CA PHE A 452 1.11 -0.68 24.19
C PHE A 452 0.07 -0.15 23.20
N VAL A 453 -0.09 -0.82 22.06
CA VAL A 453 -1.03 -0.38 21.02
C VAL A 453 -2.47 -0.43 21.51
N ASP A 454 -2.86 -1.50 22.21
CA ASP A 454 -4.22 -1.63 22.75
C ASP A 454 -4.57 -0.50 23.73
N THR A 455 -3.62 -0.09 24.58
CA THR A 455 -3.78 1.05 25.50
C THR A 455 -4.12 2.33 24.75
N PHE A 456 -3.41 2.65 23.65
CA PHE A 456 -3.71 3.83 22.85
C PHE A 456 -5.01 3.71 22.05
N ILE A 457 -5.40 2.51 21.63
CA ILE A 457 -6.70 2.27 21.02
C ILE A 457 -7.82 2.56 22.01
N GLN A 458 -7.70 2.10 23.25
CA GLN A 458 -8.67 2.39 24.29
C GLN A 458 -8.76 3.90 24.55
N HIS A 459 -7.64 4.61 24.69
CA HIS A 459 -7.64 6.07 24.82
C HIS A 459 -8.30 6.76 23.62
N TYR A 460 -7.97 6.32 22.40
CA TYR A 460 -8.52 6.88 21.18
C TYR A 460 -10.05 6.69 21.09
N ASN A 461 -10.56 5.51 21.44
CA ASN A 461 -11.99 5.24 21.43
C ASN A 461 -12.77 6.18 22.36
N HIS A 462 -12.26 6.45 23.55
CA HIS A 462 -12.88 7.44 24.45
C HIS A 462 -12.70 8.88 23.94
N PHE A 463 -11.55 9.19 23.35
CA PHE A 463 -11.28 10.52 22.79
C PHE A 463 -12.25 10.88 21.65
N ILE A 464 -12.55 9.93 20.75
CA ILE A 464 -13.45 10.21 19.61
C ILE A 464 -14.91 10.39 20.03
N GLU A 465 -15.29 9.93 21.23
CA GLU A 465 -16.61 10.15 21.82
C GLU A 465 -16.76 11.55 22.42
N THR A 466 -15.66 12.29 22.62
CA THR A 466 -15.70 13.64 23.16
C THR A 466 -16.43 14.61 22.21
N LYS A 467 -17.18 15.56 22.80
CA LYS A 467 -17.84 16.62 22.01
C LYS A 467 -16.84 17.40 21.17
N GLN A 468 -15.64 17.62 21.69
CA GLN A 468 -14.58 18.40 21.08
C GLN A 468 -14.09 17.71 19.81
N TYR A 469 -13.78 16.41 19.86
CA TYR A 469 -13.39 15.66 18.67
C TYR A 469 -14.51 15.65 17.60
N GLN A 470 -15.76 15.43 18.02
CA GLN A 470 -16.92 15.47 17.13
C GLN A 470 -17.12 16.83 16.47
N ILE A 471 -16.89 17.93 17.19
CA ILE A 471 -16.93 19.30 16.65
C ILE A 471 -15.80 19.49 15.63
N LEU A 472 -14.56 19.12 15.97
CA LEU A 472 -13.41 19.22 15.07
C LEU A 472 -13.66 18.46 13.76
N TRP A 473 -14.13 17.21 13.87
CA TRP A 473 -14.42 16.37 12.72
C TRP A 473 -15.54 16.93 11.83
N LYS A 474 -16.62 17.48 12.42
CA LYS A 474 -17.75 18.06 11.67
C LYS A 474 -17.42 19.40 10.99
N THR A 475 -16.39 20.11 11.44
CA THR A 475 -16.10 21.48 10.98
C THR A 475 -14.87 21.54 10.06
N ILE A 476 -13.69 21.25 10.61
CA ILE A 476 -12.41 21.23 9.88
C ILE A 476 -12.21 19.90 9.16
N SER A 477 -12.74 18.80 9.73
CA SER A 477 -12.51 17.40 9.33
C SER A 477 -11.13 16.88 9.69
N CYS A 478 -11.05 15.61 10.06
CA CYS A 478 -9.83 14.86 10.37
C CYS A 478 -10.07 13.37 10.11
N SER A 479 -9.00 12.58 10.08
CA SER A 479 -9.07 11.12 9.99
C SER A 479 -9.72 10.56 11.25
N GLY A 480 -10.64 9.59 11.13
CA GLY A 480 -11.09 8.78 12.27
C GLY A 480 -12.57 8.50 12.47
N LEU A 481 -13.48 9.20 11.79
CA LEU A 481 -14.90 8.82 11.76
C LEU A 481 -15.32 8.58 10.31
N LEU A 482 -16.00 7.45 10.10
CA LEU A 482 -16.57 7.04 8.82
C LEU A 482 -18.08 7.01 9.01
N GLU A 483 -18.78 7.91 8.29
CA GLU A 483 -20.24 7.95 8.16
C GLU A 483 -21.04 7.95 9.48
N MET A 484 -21.57 9.11 9.91
CA MET A 484 -22.78 9.09 10.75
C MET A 484 -24.01 8.85 9.86
N GLU A 485 -24.98 8.06 10.33
CA GLU A 485 -26.32 7.99 9.74
C GLU A 485 -26.89 9.40 9.56
N ILE A 486 -27.43 9.65 8.37
CA ILE A 486 -28.01 10.93 7.99
C ILE A 486 -29.51 10.82 8.18
N ASP A 487 -30.05 11.82 8.88
CA ASP A 487 -31.44 12.20 8.81
C ASP A 487 -31.93 12.18 7.34
N SER A 488 -33.18 11.76 7.14
CA SER A 488 -33.84 11.38 5.88
C SER A 488 -33.71 12.29 4.63
N ASN A 489 -32.97 13.40 4.68
CA ASN A 489 -32.75 14.32 3.57
C ASN A 489 -31.25 14.56 3.25
N ASN A 490 -30.72 13.73 2.34
CA ASN A 490 -29.63 13.99 1.39
C ASN A 490 -28.14 14.00 1.83
N LYS A 491 -27.41 13.06 1.18
CA LYS A 491 -25.94 12.88 0.95
C LYS A 491 -25.09 12.25 2.06
N LYS A 492 -24.77 10.95 1.89
CA LYS A 492 -23.65 10.24 2.55
C LYS A 492 -22.41 11.15 2.66
N PHE A 493 -21.99 11.44 3.89
CA PHE A 493 -20.72 12.09 4.14
C PHE A 493 -19.62 11.03 4.05
N SER A 494 -19.11 10.78 2.84
CA SER A 494 -17.83 10.11 2.71
C SER A 494 -16.76 10.93 3.44
N GLU A 495 -15.78 10.24 4.03
CA GLU A 495 -14.53 10.77 4.58
C GLU A 495 -14.15 12.11 3.93
N GLY A 496 -13.81 13.13 4.73
CA GLY A 496 -13.64 14.55 4.38
C GLY A 496 -12.66 14.93 3.26
N LYS A 497 -12.44 14.08 2.27
CA LYS A 497 -11.72 14.28 1.00
C LYS A 497 -12.34 15.35 0.09
N ARG A 498 -13.21 16.23 0.59
CA ARG A 498 -13.64 17.37 -0.23
C ARG A 498 -12.49 18.38 -0.44
N ARG A 499 -11.53 18.52 0.50
CA ARG A 499 -10.38 19.48 0.43
C ARG A 499 -9.17 19.07 1.30
N THR A 500 -8.03 19.78 1.17
CA THR A 500 -6.78 19.58 1.96
C THR A 500 -6.85 20.02 3.43
N HIS A 501 -8.00 20.46 3.92
CA HIS A 501 -8.18 20.96 5.30
C HIS A 501 -7.99 19.89 6.36
N TRP A 502 -8.37 18.65 6.04
CA TRP A 502 -8.22 17.50 6.92
C TRP A 502 -6.79 17.22 7.40
N TRP A 503 -5.75 17.65 6.65
CA TRP A 503 -4.36 17.56 7.13
C TRP A 503 -4.10 18.46 8.35
N TYR A 504 -4.72 19.63 8.40
CA TYR A 504 -4.65 20.50 9.57
C TYR A 504 -5.48 19.93 10.71
N GLY A 505 -6.64 19.34 10.40
CA GLY A 505 -7.46 18.63 11.39
C GLY A 505 -6.73 17.44 12.02
N ASP A 506 -5.97 16.66 11.24
CA ASP A 506 -5.13 15.57 11.76
C ASP A 506 -4.07 16.10 12.75
N VAL A 507 -3.44 17.23 12.44
CA VAL A 507 -2.47 17.88 13.35
C VAL A 507 -3.15 18.35 14.63
N ILE A 508 -4.29 19.04 14.52
CA ILE A 508 -5.07 19.50 15.68
C ILE A 508 -5.51 18.30 16.52
N ALA A 509 -6.01 17.25 15.89
CA ALA A 509 -6.46 16.04 16.57
C ALA A 509 -5.31 15.31 17.27
N ALA A 510 -4.12 15.24 16.67
CA ALA A 510 -2.94 14.64 17.31
C ALA A 510 -2.53 15.41 18.58
N PHE A 511 -2.44 16.75 18.52
CA PHE A 511 -2.14 17.55 19.72
C PHE A 511 -3.25 17.49 20.77
N LEU A 512 -4.52 17.51 20.34
CA LEU A 512 -5.66 17.41 21.24
C LEU A 512 -5.72 16.03 21.90
N PHE A 513 -5.35 14.97 21.17
CA PHE A 513 -5.21 13.62 21.70
C PHE A 513 -4.09 13.54 22.74
N ALA A 514 -2.94 14.15 22.49
CA ALA A 514 -1.86 14.26 23.48
C ALA A 514 -2.30 15.00 24.75
N TYR A 515 -3.02 16.12 24.59
CA TYR A 515 -3.61 16.83 25.72
C TYR A 515 -4.59 15.95 26.50
N TYR A 516 -5.49 15.25 25.80
CA TYR A 516 -6.48 14.36 26.40
C TYR A 516 -5.83 13.20 27.15
N MET A 517 -4.80 12.56 26.60
CA MET A 517 -4.07 11.50 27.29
C MET A 517 -3.45 11.98 28.61
N LYS A 518 -3.03 13.26 28.66
CA LYS A 518 -2.37 13.81 29.85
C LYS A 518 -3.34 14.40 30.88
N PHE A 519 -4.39 15.08 30.45
CA PHE A 519 -5.28 15.87 31.31
C PHE A 519 -6.74 15.42 31.27
N GLY A 520 -7.08 14.43 30.45
CA GLY A 520 -8.44 13.99 30.21
C GLY A 520 -9.31 15.10 29.62
N ASN A 521 -10.53 15.22 30.15
CA ASN A 521 -11.52 16.20 29.70
C ASN A 521 -11.34 17.61 30.32
N GLN A 522 -10.37 17.80 31.23
CA GLN A 522 -10.20 19.07 31.93
C GLN A 522 -9.85 20.18 30.95
N TYR A 523 -10.74 21.19 30.84
CA TYR A 523 -10.58 22.33 29.92
C TYR A 523 -10.29 21.94 28.46
N LEU A 524 -10.79 20.77 28.02
CA LEU A 524 -10.52 20.25 26.68
C LEU A 524 -11.06 21.18 25.58
N SER A 525 -12.16 21.89 25.85
CA SER A 525 -12.71 22.88 24.92
C SER A 525 -11.80 24.08 24.73
N GLU A 526 -11.27 24.65 25.81
CA GLU A 526 -10.29 25.73 25.76
C GLU A 526 -8.99 25.28 25.09
N ALA A 527 -8.53 24.07 25.39
CA ALA A 527 -7.35 23.48 24.76
C ALA A 527 -7.55 23.31 23.25
N MET A 528 -8.71 22.79 22.81
CA MET A 528 -9.05 22.67 21.39
C MET A 528 -9.01 24.04 20.69
N THR A 529 -9.55 25.08 21.34
CA THR A 529 -9.56 26.43 20.79
C THR A 529 -8.15 26.99 20.63
N CYS A 530 -7.30 26.85 21.66
CA CYS A 530 -5.90 27.26 21.60
C CYS A 530 -5.12 26.52 20.50
N ILE A 531 -5.20 25.19 20.49
CA ILE A 531 -4.47 24.35 19.53
C ILE A 531 -4.92 24.70 18.10
N THR A 532 -6.24 24.81 17.88
CA THR A 532 -6.79 25.19 16.57
C THR A 532 -6.24 26.54 16.13
N ARG A 533 -6.34 27.57 16.98
CA ARG A 533 -5.90 28.93 16.65
C ARG A 533 -4.43 28.99 16.24
N ILE A 534 -3.57 28.28 16.97
CA ILE A 534 -2.13 28.21 16.68
C ILE A 534 -1.88 27.47 15.36
N VAL A 535 -2.42 26.26 15.20
CA VAL A 535 -2.20 25.42 14.00
C VAL A 535 -2.79 26.07 12.74
N SER A 536 -3.92 26.77 12.85
CA SER A 536 -4.59 27.42 11.72
C SER A 536 -3.72 28.50 11.05
N GLN A 537 -2.72 29.05 11.73
CA GLN A 537 -1.75 29.98 11.12
C GLN A 537 -1.02 29.38 9.91
N LEU A 538 -0.74 28.08 9.95
CA LEU A 538 -0.11 27.35 8.84
C LEU A 538 -0.92 27.45 7.56
N ARG A 539 -2.25 27.57 7.67
CA ARG A 539 -3.16 27.72 6.52
C ARG A 539 -3.17 29.15 5.99
N TYR A 540 -3.00 30.14 6.84
CA TYR A 540 -3.12 31.56 6.46
C TYR A 540 -1.87 32.09 5.79
N GLU A 541 -0.70 31.64 6.25
CA GLU A 541 0.61 32.02 5.71
C GLU A 541 0.83 31.57 4.26
N LYS A 542 0.27 30.42 3.85
CA LYS A 542 0.54 29.82 2.53
C LYS A 542 -0.75 29.61 1.72
N SER A 543 -0.71 29.97 0.43
CA SER A 543 -1.84 29.77 -0.48
C SER A 543 -2.10 28.30 -0.81
N LYS A 544 -1.03 27.49 -0.86
CA LYS A 544 -1.07 26.04 -1.12
C LYS A 544 -0.74 25.26 0.14
N ALA A 545 -1.52 24.21 0.40
CA ALA A 545 -1.27 23.24 1.47
C ALA A 545 -0.35 22.13 0.96
N ASN A 546 0.71 21.82 1.69
CA ASN A 546 1.59 20.68 1.46
C ASN A 546 1.69 19.88 2.76
N LYS A 547 1.36 18.58 2.70
CA LYS A 547 1.26 17.73 3.90
C LYS A 547 2.56 17.68 4.69
N GLN A 548 3.69 17.45 4.03
CA GLN A 548 5.01 17.41 4.67
C GLN A 548 5.33 18.73 5.38
N SER A 549 5.22 19.86 4.67
CA SER A 549 5.48 21.18 5.26
C SER A 549 4.56 21.54 6.42
N ILE A 550 3.30 21.07 6.41
CA ILE A 550 2.37 21.27 7.52
C ILE A 550 2.84 20.48 8.75
N MET A 551 3.21 19.21 8.56
CA MET A 551 3.69 18.35 9.63
C MET A 551 5.00 18.86 10.22
N ASP A 552 5.95 19.32 9.40
CA ASP A 552 7.23 19.86 9.88
C ASP A 552 7.01 21.13 10.72
N LYS A 553 6.25 22.09 10.18
CA LYS A 553 5.94 23.33 10.90
C LYS A 553 5.12 23.09 12.18
N ALA A 554 4.25 22.08 12.21
CA ALA A 554 3.53 21.72 13.43
C ALA A 554 4.51 21.29 14.55
N GLY A 555 5.60 20.59 14.21
CA GLY A 555 6.66 20.27 15.17
C GLY A 555 7.41 21.50 15.67
N GLU A 556 7.67 22.46 14.78
CA GLU A 556 8.31 23.75 15.11
C GLU A 556 7.47 24.64 16.04
N MET A 557 6.14 24.43 16.09
CA MET A 557 5.24 25.17 16.99
C MET A 557 5.36 24.76 18.46
N GLU A 558 6.07 23.68 18.77
CA GLU A 558 6.36 23.20 20.13
C GLU A 558 5.12 22.92 21.02
N ILE A 559 3.91 22.83 20.45
CA ILE A 559 2.67 22.56 21.20
C ILE A 559 2.81 21.27 22.03
N ILE A 560 3.37 20.20 21.46
CA ILE A 560 3.57 18.95 22.20
C ILE A 560 4.58 19.11 23.34
N VAL A 561 5.62 19.95 23.17
CA VAL A 561 6.58 20.24 24.24
C VAL A 561 5.89 20.96 25.38
N MET A 562 5.02 21.93 25.08
CA MET A 562 4.20 22.63 26.08
C MET A 562 3.28 21.66 26.83
N ILE A 563 2.61 20.76 26.11
CA ILE A 563 1.75 19.73 26.73
C ILE A 563 2.59 18.84 27.65
N ASN A 564 3.74 18.33 27.18
CA ASN A 564 4.61 17.44 27.94
C ASN A 564 5.20 18.10 29.19
N GLN A 565 5.53 19.39 29.15
CA GLN A 565 6.09 20.12 30.29
C GLN A 565 5.03 20.63 31.27
N ALA A 566 3.81 20.89 30.82
CA ALA A 566 2.77 21.43 31.68
C ALA A 566 2.38 20.44 32.79
N THR A 567 2.43 20.87 34.06
CA THR A 567 2.02 20.04 35.20
C THR A 567 0.51 20.06 35.43
N SER A 568 -0.21 21.00 34.81
CA SER A 568 -1.67 21.11 34.84
C SER A 568 -2.19 21.80 33.57
N PRO A 569 -3.50 21.67 33.25
CA PRO A 569 -4.16 22.42 32.18
C PRO A 569 -3.85 23.91 32.18
N THR A 570 -3.79 24.54 33.36
CA THR A 570 -3.56 25.97 33.53
C THR A 570 -2.25 26.43 32.88
N PHE A 571 -1.16 25.68 33.06
CA PHE A 571 0.15 26.05 32.51
C PHE A 571 0.20 25.91 30.99
N PHE A 572 -0.43 24.87 30.44
CA PHE A 572 -0.56 24.74 28.99
C PHE A 572 -1.38 25.89 28.40
N LEU A 573 -2.57 26.14 28.96
CA LEU A 573 -3.48 27.17 28.47
C LEU A 573 -2.90 28.57 28.57
N ALA A 574 -2.21 28.90 29.67
CA ALA A 574 -1.56 30.20 29.84
C ALA A 574 -0.45 30.44 28.80
N ASN A 575 0.38 29.43 28.53
CA ASN A 575 1.44 29.53 27.53
C ASN A 575 0.85 29.62 26.11
N ALA A 576 -0.13 28.78 25.78
CA ALA A 576 -0.82 28.87 24.50
C ALA A 576 -1.50 30.24 24.29
N TRP A 577 -2.09 30.81 25.34
CA TRP A 577 -2.67 32.15 25.29
C TRP A 577 -1.63 33.23 24.96
N ASP A 578 -0.46 33.18 25.59
CA ASP A 578 0.63 34.13 25.34
C ASP A 578 1.15 34.03 23.90
N ILE A 579 1.28 32.82 23.36
CA ILE A 579 1.60 32.61 21.93
C ILE A 579 0.54 33.28 21.05
N ILE A 580 -0.74 33.03 21.32
CA ILE A 580 -1.86 33.55 20.52
C ILE A 580 -1.90 35.09 20.52
N ASN A 581 -1.61 35.74 21.65
CA ASN A 581 -1.51 37.20 21.71
C ASN A 581 -0.37 37.78 20.85
N ARG A 582 0.64 36.98 20.49
CA ARG A 582 1.77 37.39 19.64
C ARG A 582 1.58 37.04 18.17
N LEU A 583 0.56 36.25 17.84
CA LEU A 583 0.25 35.90 16.46
C LEU A 583 -0.20 37.14 15.69
N PRO A 584 0.10 37.23 14.38
CA PRO A 584 -0.34 38.34 13.57
C PRO A 584 -1.88 38.40 13.52
N TYR A 585 -2.41 39.63 13.55
CA TYR A 585 -3.84 39.88 13.41
C TYR A 585 -4.35 39.36 12.07
N PHE A 586 -5.56 38.80 12.08
CA PHE A 586 -6.19 38.23 10.88
C PHE A 586 -6.31 39.26 9.75
N ASP A 587 -5.80 38.89 8.58
CA ASP A 587 -6.06 39.62 7.35
C ASP A 587 -7.51 39.36 6.89
N LYS A 588 -8.39 40.37 7.00
CA LYS A 588 -9.79 40.28 6.53
C LYS A 588 -9.92 40.13 5.01
N THR A 589 -8.81 40.17 4.27
CA THR A 589 -8.78 40.03 2.80
C THR A 589 -8.55 38.60 2.30
N LEU A 590 -8.64 37.58 3.17
CA LEU A 590 -8.54 36.17 2.74
C LEU A 590 -9.52 35.86 1.60
N LYS A 591 -9.03 35.17 0.56
CA LYS A 591 -9.83 34.73 -0.60
C LYS A 591 -9.74 33.23 -0.83
N GLY A 592 -10.76 32.69 -1.48
CA GLY A 592 -10.82 31.31 -1.93
C GLY A 592 -10.70 30.29 -0.79
N ILE A 593 -9.80 29.33 -0.94
CA ILE A 593 -9.67 28.20 -0.02
C ILE A 593 -9.23 28.58 1.41
N ARG A 594 -8.57 29.73 1.59
CA ARG A 594 -8.20 30.25 2.93
C ARG A 594 -9.41 30.85 3.64
N ALA A 595 -10.27 31.59 2.92
CA ALA A 595 -11.52 32.10 3.47
C ALA A 595 -12.50 30.96 3.83
N ASP A 596 -12.54 29.91 3.01
CA ASP A 596 -13.31 28.69 3.31
C ASP A 596 -12.79 27.96 4.57
N TYR A 597 -11.48 27.86 4.75
CA TYR A 597 -10.91 27.30 5.98
C TYR A 597 -11.26 28.17 7.20
N PHE A 598 -11.12 29.50 7.08
CA PHE A 598 -11.49 30.44 8.14
C PHE A 598 -12.96 30.30 8.54
N SER A 599 -13.88 30.19 7.58
CA SER A 599 -15.29 29.96 7.87
C SER A 599 -15.53 28.65 8.66
N ARG A 600 -14.74 27.60 8.40
CA ARG A 600 -14.80 26.34 9.16
C ARG A 600 -14.21 26.47 10.56
N GLU A 601 -13.10 27.18 10.70
CA GLU A 601 -12.50 27.51 11.99
C GLU A 601 -13.49 28.31 12.86
N MET A 602 -14.16 29.31 12.29
CA MET A 602 -15.20 30.08 12.98
C MET A 602 -16.38 29.19 13.40
N SER A 603 -16.84 28.30 12.52
CA SER A 603 -17.89 27.34 12.87
C SER A 603 -17.47 26.37 13.98
N LEU A 604 -16.17 26.01 14.06
CA LEU A 604 -15.62 25.24 15.18
C LEU A 604 -15.74 26.03 16.48
N TYR A 605 -15.33 27.30 16.49
CA TYR A 605 -15.40 28.15 17.68
C TYR A 605 -16.83 28.37 18.16
N GLU A 606 -17.76 28.73 17.27
CA GLU A 606 -19.18 28.93 17.61
C GLU A 606 -19.81 27.68 18.24
N LYS A 607 -19.48 26.49 17.73
CA LYS A 607 -19.99 25.22 18.27
C LYS A 607 -19.31 24.85 19.59
N ASN A 608 -18.02 25.17 19.74
CA ASN A 608 -17.25 24.84 20.92
C ASN A 608 -17.53 25.79 22.10
N GLU A 609 -17.88 27.06 21.84
CA GLU A 609 -18.05 28.11 22.83
C GLU A 609 -19.01 27.74 23.97
N LYS A 610 -20.09 27.02 23.64
CA LYS A 610 -21.09 26.53 24.62
C LYS A 610 -20.52 25.57 25.66
N ASN A 611 -19.31 25.06 25.44
CA ASN A 611 -18.63 24.10 26.31
C ASN A 611 -17.45 24.74 27.06
N TYR A 612 -17.21 26.04 26.93
CA TYR A 612 -16.19 26.74 27.72
C TYR A 612 -16.58 26.83 29.18
N LEU A 613 -15.61 26.58 30.05
CA LEU A 613 -15.63 26.81 31.48
C LEU A 613 -15.05 28.19 31.83
N ILE A 614 -14.26 28.79 30.94
CA ILE A 614 -13.59 30.08 31.16
C ILE A 614 -14.06 31.10 30.12
N ASP A 615 -14.84 32.10 30.55
CA ASP A 615 -15.43 33.13 29.67
C ASP A 615 -14.40 33.89 28.84
N ARG A 616 -13.19 34.10 29.38
CA ARG A 616 -12.13 34.83 28.66
C ARG A 616 -11.85 34.23 27.28
N PHE A 617 -11.92 32.90 27.14
CA PHE A 617 -11.67 32.19 25.88
C PHE A 617 -12.72 32.46 24.79
N LYS A 618 -13.88 33.01 25.15
CA LYS A 618 -14.90 33.46 24.18
C LYS A 618 -14.36 34.54 23.26
N GLU A 619 -13.48 35.40 23.74
CA GLU A 619 -12.94 36.52 22.95
C GLU A 619 -11.72 36.12 22.09
N LEU A 620 -11.18 34.92 22.29
CA LEU A 620 -9.89 34.53 21.72
C LEU A 620 -9.93 34.34 20.19
N HIS A 621 -11.10 34.05 19.61
CA HIS A 621 -11.25 33.95 18.16
C HIS A 621 -11.27 35.31 17.44
N ASN A 622 -11.48 36.42 18.17
CA ASN A 622 -11.49 37.77 17.62
C ASN A 622 -10.09 38.40 17.52
N LYS A 623 -9.05 37.68 17.97
CA LYS A 623 -7.62 38.03 17.90
C LYS A 623 -6.90 37.11 16.94
#